data_AF-A0A672RY69-F1
#
_entry.id   AF-A0A672RY69-F1
#
_cell.length_a   1.000
_cell.length_b   1.000
_cell.length_c   1.000
_cell.angle_alpha   90.00
_cell.angle_beta   90.00
_cell.angle_gamma   90.00
#
_symmetry.space_group_name_H-M   'P 1'
#
loop_
_entity.id
_entity.type
_entity.pdbx_description
1 polymer ?
#
loop_
_entity_poly.entity_id
_entity_poly.type
_entity_poly.pdbx_seq_one_letter_code
_entity_poly.pdbx_strand_id
1 'polypeptide(L)'
;MRTVTSCTKLKKRAKCSLSLHRSHQGFSLLGTWVTFGGQISDEVAEQLMTIAYENGVNLFDTAEVYSAGKAEIILGNIIKKKCWRRSSLVITTKLYWGGKLQLEYVDVVFANRPDSNTPMEEIVRAMTHIINHGMSMYWGTSRWSAMEIMEAYSVARQFNLIPPVCEQAEYHLFQRDKVEMQLPELYHKIGVGVVSWSPLACGIITGKYDNGIPESSRASLKSYQWLKEKILSEDGRKQQAKLKELTHIAERLSCTLPQLAIAWCLRNEGVSSVLLGTSNPAQLTENLGAIQVLPKITANVASDIDKILGNRPHSKKDYHH
;
A
#
# COMPACT_ATOMS: atom_id res chain seq x y z
N MET A 1 43.68 -2.47 6.89
CA MET A 1 43.08 -1.39 7.69
C MET A 1 41.90 -0.83 6.91
N ARG A 2 40.67 -1.21 7.28
CA ARG A 2 39.37 -0.51 7.11
C ARG A 2 38.27 -1.53 7.34
N THR A 3 37.90 -1.60 8.60
CA THR A 3 36.71 -2.20 9.19
C THR A 3 35.45 -1.69 8.47
N VAL A 4 34.75 -2.59 7.78
CA VAL A 4 33.34 -2.37 7.43
C VAL A 4 32.53 -2.95 8.57
N THR A 5 32.09 -2.06 9.46
CA THR A 5 31.30 -2.39 10.63
C THR A 5 29.96 -2.96 10.19
N SER A 6 29.76 -4.23 10.51
CA SER A 6 28.48 -4.94 10.45
C SER A 6 27.39 -4.15 11.20
N CYS A 7 26.36 -3.70 10.49
CA CYS A 7 25.08 -3.33 11.07
C CYS A 7 24.06 -4.45 10.78
N THR A 8 24.23 -5.57 11.49
CA THR A 8 23.25 -6.67 11.52
C THR A 8 22.31 -6.48 12.70
N LYS A 9 21.01 -6.31 12.41
CA LYS A 9 19.82 -6.77 13.15
C LYS A 9 18.60 -5.86 12.85
N LEU A 10 18.10 -5.92 11.61
CA LEU A 10 16.69 -5.64 11.38
C LEU A 10 15.92 -6.95 11.63
N LYS A 11 15.04 -6.94 12.64
CA LYS A 11 14.17 -8.07 12.99
C LYS A 11 13.45 -8.58 11.73
N LYS A 12 13.43 -9.91 11.53
CA LYS A 12 12.57 -10.56 10.54
C LYS A 12 11.13 -10.10 10.80
N ARG A 13 10.59 -9.26 9.90
CA ARG A 13 9.19 -8.80 9.98
C ARG A 13 8.23 -9.98 9.82
N ALA A 14 7.03 -9.83 10.37
CA ALA A 14 5.96 -10.83 10.34
C ALA A 14 5.90 -11.52 8.97
N LYS A 15 6.18 -12.82 8.98
CA LYS A 15 5.99 -13.69 7.83
C LYS A 15 4.49 -13.68 7.56
N CYS A 16 4.03 -13.05 6.47
CA CYS A 16 2.87 -13.63 5.80
C CYS A 16 3.21 -15.10 5.54
N SER A 17 2.26 -16.01 5.66
CA SER A 17 2.51 -17.46 5.57
C SER A 17 3.22 -17.91 4.26
N LEU A 18 3.39 -17.00 3.30
CA LEU A 18 4.18 -17.17 2.10
C LEU A 18 5.70 -17.06 2.28
N SER A 19 6.39 -17.96 1.57
CA SER A 19 7.81 -17.94 1.23
C SER A 19 8.22 -16.84 0.21
N LEU A 20 7.33 -15.89 -0.10
CA LEU A 20 7.65 -14.77 -1.00
C LEU A 20 8.75 -13.92 -0.35
N HIS A 21 9.99 -14.06 -0.85
CA HIS A 21 11.13 -13.33 -0.32
C HIS A 21 10.93 -11.84 -0.58
N ARG A 22 10.70 -11.10 0.50
CA ARG A 22 10.54 -9.64 0.49
C ARG A 22 11.90 -8.97 0.30
N SER A 23 11.89 -7.76 -0.24
CA SER A 23 13.05 -6.88 -0.16
C SER A 23 13.51 -6.77 1.30
N HIS A 24 14.83 -6.84 1.53
CA HIS A 24 15.42 -6.74 2.87
C HIS A 24 15.17 -5.36 3.53
N GLN A 25 14.63 -4.41 2.77
CA GLN A 25 14.50 -3.00 3.10
C GLN A 25 13.07 -2.50 3.30
N GLY A 26 12.10 -3.35 3.65
CA GLY A 26 10.83 -2.90 4.26
C GLY A 26 9.90 -1.99 3.42
N PHE A 27 10.32 -1.48 2.27
CA PHE A 27 9.51 -0.94 1.19
C PHE A 27 9.43 -1.99 0.11
N SER A 28 8.24 -2.26 -0.36
CA SER A 28 8.10 -3.22 -1.44
C SER A 28 7.18 -2.73 -2.54
N LEU A 29 6.61 -1.54 -2.50
CA LEU A 29 5.47 -1.26 -3.39
C LEU A 29 5.50 0.12 -4.03
N LEU A 30 5.53 0.15 -5.36
CA LEU A 30 5.14 1.30 -6.18
C LEU A 30 3.78 1.00 -6.82
N GLY A 31 2.78 1.85 -6.55
CA GLY A 31 1.45 1.77 -7.17
C GLY A 31 1.32 2.70 -8.38
N THR A 32 0.57 2.28 -9.39
CA THR A 32 0.40 3.00 -10.65
C THR A 32 -0.87 3.87 -10.72
N TRP A 33 -1.70 3.85 -9.67
CA TRP A 33 -2.98 4.58 -9.65
C TRP A 33 -2.78 6.10 -9.85
N VAL A 34 -3.60 6.69 -10.71
CA VAL A 34 -3.61 8.11 -11.14
C VAL A 34 -2.44 8.49 -12.06
N THR A 35 -1.28 7.89 -11.84
CA THR A 35 -0.03 8.30 -12.48
C THR A 35 0.12 7.69 -13.86
N PHE A 36 0.24 6.36 -13.96
CA PHE A 36 0.63 5.71 -15.21
C PHE A 36 -0.53 5.78 -16.22
N GLY A 37 -0.23 6.24 -17.43
CA GLY A 37 -1.20 6.41 -18.51
C GLY A 37 -2.19 7.55 -18.28
N GLY A 38 -1.92 8.41 -17.29
CA GLY A 38 -2.79 9.50 -16.85
C GLY A 38 -2.00 10.76 -16.53
N GLN A 39 -1.68 10.99 -15.25
CA GLN A 39 -1.08 12.24 -14.76
C GLN A 39 0.36 12.49 -15.24
N ILE A 40 1.15 11.44 -15.46
CA ILE A 40 2.59 11.54 -15.80
C ILE A 40 2.86 10.95 -17.18
N SER A 41 3.97 11.35 -17.80
CA SER A 41 4.42 10.75 -19.06
C SER A 41 5.03 9.36 -18.85
N ASP A 42 5.12 8.58 -19.92
CA ASP A 42 5.69 7.23 -19.92
C ASP A 42 7.17 7.25 -19.53
N GLU A 43 7.91 8.31 -19.90
CA GLU A 43 9.31 8.50 -19.50
C GLU A 43 9.45 8.70 -17.99
N VAL A 44 8.54 9.47 -17.37
CA VAL A 44 8.51 9.65 -15.92
C VAL A 44 8.13 8.34 -15.24
N ALA A 45 7.17 7.59 -15.80
CA ALA A 45 6.79 6.27 -15.29
C ALA A 45 8.00 5.28 -15.31
N GLU A 46 8.76 5.26 -16.39
CA GLU A 46 9.99 4.46 -16.52
C GLU A 46 11.06 4.89 -15.50
N GLN A 47 11.26 6.19 -15.31
CA GLN A 47 12.19 6.73 -14.31
C GLN A 47 11.79 6.30 -12.89
N LEU A 48 10.50 6.43 -12.54
CA LEU A 48 9.98 6.02 -11.24
C LEU A 48 10.18 4.53 -10.98
N MET A 49 9.84 3.67 -11.95
CA MET A 49 10.08 2.24 -11.82
C MET A 49 11.57 1.90 -11.71
N THR A 50 12.42 2.57 -12.48
CA THR A 50 13.87 2.35 -12.44
C THR A 50 14.43 2.71 -11.07
N ILE A 51 14.10 3.88 -10.53
CA ILE A 51 14.52 4.32 -9.19
C ILE A 51 14.04 3.33 -8.13
N ALA A 52 12.77 2.90 -8.21
CA ALA A 52 12.21 1.94 -7.26
C ALA A 52 13.01 0.61 -7.30
N TYR A 53 13.18 0.04 -8.50
CA TYR A 53 13.87 -1.24 -8.69
C TYR A 53 15.33 -1.19 -8.22
N GLU A 54 16.07 -0.14 -8.56
CA GLU A 54 17.47 0.06 -8.16
C GLU A 54 17.63 0.25 -6.64
N ASN A 55 16.61 0.76 -5.96
CA ASN A 55 16.55 0.85 -4.50
C ASN A 55 16.01 -0.44 -3.83
N GLY A 56 15.87 -1.53 -4.59
CA GLY A 56 15.48 -2.84 -4.08
C GLY A 56 13.98 -3.04 -3.91
N VAL A 57 13.14 -2.15 -4.45
CA VAL A 57 11.70 -2.39 -4.57
C VAL A 57 11.47 -3.45 -5.65
N ASN A 58 10.83 -4.55 -5.27
CA ASN A 58 10.55 -5.64 -6.19
C ASN A 58 9.06 -5.81 -6.50
N LEU A 59 8.16 -5.16 -5.77
CA LEU A 59 6.73 -5.36 -5.90
C LEU A 59 6.06 -4.10 -6.53
N PHE A 60 5.30 -4.31 -7.60
CA PHE A 60 4.69 -3.26 -8.42
C PHE A 60 3.22 -3.56 -8.64
N ASP A 61 2.37 -2.58 -8.37
CA ASP A 61 0.92 -2.78 -8.29
C ASP A 61 0.17 -1.90 -9.28
N THR A 62 -0.79 -2.53 -9.96
CA THR A 62 -1.66 -1.90 -10.95
C THR A 62 -3.09 -2.42 -10.82
N ALA A 63 -3.99 -2.00 -11.70
CA ALA A 63 -5.33 -2.55 -11.83
C ALA A 63 -5.84 -2.33 -13.25
N GLU A 64 -6.74 -3.19 -13.72
CA GLU A 64 -7.31 -3.08 -15.06
C GLU A 64 -8.05 -1.74 -15.29
N VAL A 65 -8.65 -1.20 -14.24
CA VAL A 65 -9.39 0.08 -14.28
C VAL A 65 -8.46 1.30 -14.36
N TYR A 66 -7.18 1.16 -14.02
CA TYR A 66 -6.26 2.29 -13.97
C TYR A 66 -5.96 2.81 -15.37
N SER A 67 -6.44 4.03 -15.64
CA SER A 67 -6.37 4.68 -16.94
C SER A 67 -6.93 3.80 -18.08
N ALA A 68 -8.00 3.04 -17.78
CA ALA A 68 -8.63 2.07 -18.69
C ALA A 68 -7.62 1.08 -19.32
N GLY A 69 -6.82 0.42 -18.48
CA GLY A 69 -5.80 -0.55 -18.87
C GLY A 69 -4.46 0.04 -19.29
N LYS A 70 -4.37 1.35 -19.57
CA LYS A 70 -3.10 1.97 -20.01
C LYS A 70 -1.98 1.83 -18.97
N ALA A 71 -2.30 1.90 -17.68
CA ALA A 71 -1.32 1.73 -16.63
C ALA A 71 -0.63 0.36 -16.69
N GLU A 72 -1.38 -0.70 -17.02
CA GLU A 72 -0.85 -2.06 -17.17
C GLU A 72 0.03 -2.20 -18.42
N ILE A 73 -0.36 -1.56 -19.53
CA ILE A 73 0.42 -1.53 -20.77
C ILE A 73 1.78 -0.86 -20.53
N ILE A 74 1.79 0.32 -19.88
CA ILE A 74 3.02 1.05 -19.60
C ILE A 74 3.93 0.25 -18.66
N LEU A 75 3.37 -0.34 -17.60
CA LEU A 75 4.10 -1.23 -16.70
C LEU A 75 4.77 -2.39 -17.45
N GLY A 76 4.02 -3.07 -18.33
CA GLY A 76 4.54 -4.17 -19.16
C GLY A 76 5.63 -3.72 -20.13
N ASN A 77 5.44 -2.57 -20.80
CA ASN A 77 6.42 -1.98 -21.71
C ASN A 77 7.73 -1.65 -21.01
N ILE A 78 7.68 -1.07 -19.80
CA ILE A 78 8.88 -0.76 -19.01
C ILE A 78 9.61 -2.05 -18.63
N ILE A 79 8.91 -3.06 -18.11
CA ILE A 79 9.52 -4.34 -17.72
C ILE A 79 10.22 -4.99 -18.93
N LYS A 80 9.55 -5.01 -20.09
CA LYS A 80 10.11 -5.54 -21.33
C LYS A 80 11.33 -4.74 -21.81
N LYS A 81 11.26 -3.41 -21.77
CA LYS A 81 12.35 -2.51 -22.18
C LYS A 81 13.58 -2.63 -21.29
N LYS A 82 13.38 -2.76 -19.97
CA LYS A 82 14.48 -2.84 -18.99
C LYS A 82 15.10 -4.24 -18.89
N CYS A 83 14.49 -5.25 -19.51
CA CYS A 83 14.94 -6.64 -19.48
C CYS A 83 15.18 -7.18 -18.05
N TRP A 84 14.40 -6.71 -17.07
CA TRP A 84 14.48 -7.22 -15.70
C TRP A 84 14.02 -8.67 -15.65
N ARG A 85 14.69 -9.49 -14.84
CA ARG A 85 14.30 -10.89 -14.68
C ARG A 85 12.91 -10.95 -14.05
N ARG A 86 11.98 -11.67 -14.67
CA ARG A 86 10.62 -11.83 -14.14
C ARG A 86 10.60 -12.39 -12.72
N SER A 87 11.56 -13.25 -12.38
CA SER A 87 11.75 -13.85 -11.05
C SER A 87 12.27 -12.89 -9.98
N SER A 88 12.76 -11.70 -10.36
CA SER A 88 13.14 -10.64 -9.40
C SER A 88 12.04 -9.60 -9.20
N LEU A 89 10.89 -9.77 -9.83
CA LEU A 89 9.73 -8.89 -9.75
C LEU A 89 8.54 -9.63 -9.12
N VAL A 90 7.70 -8.88 -8.42
CA VAL A 90 6.38 -9.28 -7.98
C VAL A 90 5.39 -8.28 -8.56
N ILE A 91 4.58 -8.70 -9.50
CA ILE A 91 3.59 -7.87 -10.18
C ILE A 91 2.21 -8.21 -9.65
N THR A 92 1.46 -7.19 -9.23
CA THR A 92 0.10 -7.36 -8.74
C THR A 92 -0.88 -6.54 -9.56
N THR A 93 -2.02 -7.14 -9.90
CA THR A 93 -3.15 -6.43 -10.53
C THR A 93 -4.45 -6.68 -9.77
N LYS A 94 -5.48 -5.89 -10.05
CA LYS A 94 -6.80 -5.99 -9.43
C LYS A 94 -7.89 -6.08 -10.48
N LEU A 95 -8.83 -6.98 -10.26
CA LEU A 95 -9.97 -7.26 -11.12
C LEU A 95 -11.28 -6.83 -10.45
N TYR A 96 -12.13 -6.16 -11.22
CA TYR A 96 -13.56 -5.88 -10.95
C TYR A 96 -14.28 -5.22 -12.15
N TRP A 97 -13.63 -4.32 -12.90
CA TRP A 97 -14.26 -3.44 -13.91
C TRP A 97 -13.94 -3.78 -15.38
N GLY A 98 -13.29 -4.92 -15.63
CA GLY A 98 -12.91 -5.40 -16.95
C GLY A 98 -11.69 -4.68 -17.56
N GLY A 99 -10.81 -5.43 -18.21
CA GLY A 99 -9.66 -4.89 -18.95
C GLY A 99 -8.77 -5.96 -19.57
N LYS A 100 -7.60 -5.54 -20.07
CA LYS A 100 -6.63 -6.41 -20.76
C LYS A 100 -5.22 -6.19 -20.19
N LEU A 101 -4.67 -7.25 -19.63
CA LEU A 101 -3.26 -7.30 -19.22
C LEU A 101 -2.38 -7.82 -20.38
N GLN A 102 -1.19 -7.25 -20.57
CA GLN A 102 -0.21 -7.72 -21.57
C GLN A 102 0.85 -8.67 -20.99
N LEU A 103 0.55 -9.37 -19.90
CA LEU A 103 1.44 -10.36 -19.30
C LEU A 103 0.79 -11.74 -19.31
N GLU A 104 1.61 -12.78 -19.49
CA GLU A 104 1.15 -14.18 -19.42
C GLU A 104 0.62 -14.54 -18.03
N TYR A 105 1.21 -13.96 -16.97
CA TYR A 105 0.79 -14.16 -15.58
C TYR A 105 1.19 -13.00 -14.64
N VAL A 106 0.50 -12.88 -13.51
CA VAL A 106 0.81 -11.95 -12.39
C VAL A 106 1.14 -12.72 -11.11
N ASP A 107 1.94 -12.17 -10.20
CA ASP A 107 2.25 -12.87 -8.94
C ASP A 107 1.06 -12.89 -8.00
N VAL A 108 0.31 -11.78 -7.89
CA VAL A 108 -0.92 -11.74 -7.09
C VAL A 108 -2.01 -11.01 -7.85
N VAL A 109 -3.16 -11.67 -7.96
CA VAL A 109 -4.40 -11.05 -8.46
C VAL A 109 -5.32 -10.71 -7.29
N PHE A 110 -5.81 -9.47 -7.25
CA PHE A 110 -6.71 -8.99 -6.20
C PHE A 110 -8.15 -8.87 -6.69
N ALA A 111 -9.11 -9.30 -5.88
CA ALA A 111 -10.48 -8.81 -6.00
C ALA A 111 -10.51 -7.33 -5.55
N ASN A 112 -10.75 -6.39 -6.46
CA ASN A 112 -10.51 -4.95 -6.21
C ASN A 112 -11.44 -4.35 -5.13
N ARG A 113 -12.66 -4.91 -5.03
CA ARG A 113 -13.67 -4.64 -3.99
C ARG A 113 -14.58 -5.87 -3.85
N PRO A 114 -15.40 -5.95 -2.78
CA PRO A 114 -16.42 -6.99 -2.69
C PRO A 114 -17.42 -6.89 -3.85
N ASP A 115 -17.96 -8.04 -4.27
CA ASP A 115 -19.05 -8.12 -5.22
C ASP A 115 -20.26 -8.79 -4.58
N SER A 116 -21.26 -8.00 -4.20
CA SER A 116 -22.48 -8.51 -3.56
C SER A 116 -23.39 -9.29 -4.51
N ASN A 117 -23.12 -9.25 -5.82
CA ASN A 117 -23.92 -9.94 -6.83
C ASN A 117 -23.36 -11.32 -7.21
N THR A 118 -22.14 -11.63 -6.78
CA THR A 118 -21.45 -12.89 -7.09
C THR A 118 -21.26 -13.69 -5.81
N PRO A 119 -21.76 -14.95 -5.72
CA PRO A 119 -21.57 -15.77 -4.53
C PRO A 119 -20.09 -15.97 -4.19
N MET A 120 -19.76 -15.99 -2.89
CA MET A 120 -18.37 -16.16 -2.42
C MET A 120 -17.71 -17.42 -3.00
N GLU A 121 -18.46 -18.52 -3.10
CA GLU A 121 -17.97 -19.76 -3.69
C GLU A 121 -17.48 -19.58 -5.12
N GLU A 122 -18.25 -18.85 -5.95
CA GLU A 122 -17.90 -18.59 -7.34
C GLU A 122 -16.61 -17.77 -7.43
N ILE A 123 -16.48 -16.73 -6.60
CA ILE A 123 -15.26 -15.89 -6.53
C ILE A 123 -14.04 -16.75 -6.17
N VAL A 124 -14.13 -17.55 -5.10
CA VAL A 124 -13.00 -18.37 -4.64
C VAL A 124 -12.64 -19.47 -5.66
N ARG A 125 -13.64 -20.07 -6.32
CA ARG A 125 -13.41 -21.05 -7.40
C ARG A 125 -12.73 -20.40 -8.61
N ALA A 126 -13.18 -19.22 -9.02
CA ALA A 126 -12.57 -18.48 -10.13
C ALA A 126 -11.11 -18.11 -9.83
N MET A 127 -10.84 -17.59 -8.62
CA MET A 127 -9.48 -17.26 -8.18
C MET A 127 -8.58 -18.51 -8.08
N THR A 128 -9.12 -19.64 -7.65
CA THR A 128 -8.40 -20.92 -7.63
C THR A 128 -8.14 -21.42 -9.05
N HIS A 129 -9.10 -21.27 -9.96
CA HIS A 129 -8.98 -21.68 -11.36
C HIS A 129 -7.84 -20.93 -12.06
N ILE A 130 -7.77 -19.61 -11.94
CA ILE A 130 -6.71 -18.81 -12.58
C ILE A 130 -5.32 -19.13 -12.01
N ILE A 131 -5.23 -19.51 -10.73
CA ILE A 131 -3.96 -19.98 -10.14
C ILE A 131 -3.57 -21.34 -10.72
N ASN A 132 -4.50 -22.30 -10.77
CA ASN A 132 -4.24 -23.63 -11.30
C ASN A 132 -3.88 -23.62 -12.80
N HIS A 133 -4.33 -22.62 -13.56
CA HIS A 133 -3.96 -22.41 -14.97
C HIS A 133 -2.67 -21.59 -15.14
N GLY A 134 -1.96 -21.27 -14.05
CA GLY A 134 -0.69 -20.56 -14.10
C GLY A 134 -0.80 -19.07 -14.45
N MET A 135 -2.01 -18.50 -14.49
CA MET A 135 -2.24 -17.08 -14.77
C MET A 135 -1.92 -16.21 -13.54
N SER A 136 -1.95 -16.80 -12.35
CA SER A 136 -1.44 -16.15 -11.15
C SER A 136 -0.76 -17.13 -10.18
N MET A 137 0.17 -16.64 -9.36
CA MET A 137 0.77 -17.46 -8.30
C MET A 137 -0.14 -17.50 -7.05
N TYR A 138 -0.78 -16.38 -6.71
CA TYR A 138 -1.63 -16.22 -5.52
C TYR A 138 -2.78 -15.25 -5.79
N TRP A 139 -3.74 -15.18 -4.88
CA TRP A 139 -4.77 -14.16 -4.92
C TRP A 139 -4.98 -13.47 -3.57
N GLY A 140 -5.53 -12.28 -3.61
CA GLY A 140 -5.81 -11.46 -2.43
C GLY A 140 -7.12 -10.70 -2.54
N THR A 141 -7.46 -10.01 -1.46
CA THR A 141 -8.65 -9.18 -1.33
C THR A 141 -8.26 -7.72 -1.23
N SER A 142 -9.16 -6.81 -1.60
CA SER A 142 -8.94 -5.36 -1.46
C SER A 142 -10.25 -4.71 -1.05
N ARG A 143 -10.25 -3.95 0.04
CA ARG A 143 -11.44 -3.28 0.60
C ARG A 143 -12.48 -4.24 1.18
N TRP A 144 -12.16 -5.51 1.37
CA TRP A 144 -13.07 -6.49 1.97
C TRP A 144 -13.12 -6.36 3.48
N SER A 145 -14.29 -6.52 4.09
CA SER A 145 -14.43 -6.61 5.54
C SER A 145 -13.74 -7.87 6.09
N ALA A 146 -13.42 -7.89 7.38
CA ALA A 146 -12.85 -9.07 8.00
C ALA A 146 -13.79 -10.30 7.93
N MET A 147 -15.10 -10.07 7.87
CA MET A 147 -16.11 -11.11 7.72
C MET A 147 -16.03 -11.75 6.33
N GLU A 148 -16.01 -10.95 5.27
CA GLU A 148 -15.92 -11.45 3.88
C GLU A 148 -14.60 -12.20 3.64
N ILE A 149 -13.48 -11.72 4.22
CA ILE A 149 -12.18 -12.43 4.13
C ILE A 149 -12.26 -13.80 4.81
N MET A 150 -12.90 -13.88 5.98
CA MET A 150 -13.09 -15.14 6.69
C MET A 150 -14.05 -16.07 5.95
N GLU A 151 -15.09 -15.52 5.31
CA GLU A 151 -16.01 -16.29 4.46
C GLU A 151 -15.26 -16.92 3.27
N ALA A 152 -14.43 -16.14 2.56
CA ALA A 152 -13.57 -16.65 1.50
C ALA A 152 -12.64 -17.77 1.99
N TYR A 153 -12.04 -17.60 3.17
CA TYR A 153 -11.22 -18.63 3.79
C TYR A 153 -12.04 -19.89 4.12
N SER A 154 -13.23 -19.73 4.68
CA SER A 154 -14.13 -20.83 5.02
C SER A 154 -14.53 -21.64 3.79
N VAL A 155 -14.97 -20.96 2.73
CA VAL A 155 -15.26 -21.57 1.41
C VAL A 155 -14.03 -22.32 0.89
N ALA A 156 -12.85 -21.71 0.95
CA ALA A 156 -11.63 -22.36 0.48
C ALA A 156 -11.32 -23.65 1.24
N ARG A 157 -11.50 -23.65 2.56
CA ARG A 157 -11.31 -24.86 3.37
C ARG A 157 -12.37 -25.93 3.12
N GLN A 158 -13.63 -25.53 2.99
CA GLN A 158 -14.75 -26.45 2.77
C GLN A 158 -14.62 -27.20 1.45
N PHE A 159 -14.21 -26.51 0.38
CA PHE A 159 -14.17 -27.06 -0.98
C PHE A 159 -12.77 -27.40 -1.48
N ASN A 160 -11.76 -27.41 -0.60
CA ASN A 160 -10.36 -27.66 -0.93
C ASN A 160 -9.83 -26.75 -2.06
N LEU A 161 -10.14 -25.46 -1.94
CA LEU A 161 -9.71 -24.40 -2.85
C LEU A 161 -8.57 -23.58 -2.23
N ILE A 162 -8.03 -22.63 -2.99
CA ILE A 162 -6.90 -21.81 -2.55
C ILE A 162 -7.44 -20.57 -1.80
N PRO A 163 -7.08 -20.32 -0.53
CA PRO A 163 -7.53 -19.15 0.22
C PRO A 163 -6.79 -17.87 -0.18
N PRO A 164 -7.36 -16.67 0.09
CA PRO A 164 -6.66 -15.42 -0.17
C PRO A 164 -5.48 -15.26 0.79
N VAL A 165 -4.38 -14.69 0.31
CA VAL A 165 -3.14 -14.59 1.09
C VAL A 165 -2.88 -13.22 1.69
N CYS A 166 -3.54 -12.19 1.17
CA CYS A 166 -3.37 -10.83 1.66
C CYS A 166 -4.62 -9.98 1.42
N GLU A 167 -4.74 -8.93 2.23
CA GLU A 167 -5.72 -7.86 2.07
C GLU A 167 -4.99 -6.55 1.74
N GLN A 168 -5.48 -5.87 0.70
CA GLN A 168 -5.07 -4.51 0.34
C GLN A 168 -5.98 -3.45 0.98
N ALA A 169 -5.51 -2.85 2.08
CA ALA A 169 -6.30 -1.95 2.92
C ALA A 169 -5.76 -0.51 2.99
N GLU A 170 -6.65 0.48 3.08
CA GLU A 170 -6.25 1.87 3.33
C GLU A 170 -5.62 1.97 4.72
N TYR A 171 -4.45 2.60 4.81
CA TYR A 171 -3.80 2.85 6.10
C TYR A 171 -2.93 4.09 6.04
N HIS A 172 -3.24 5.03 6.92
CA HIS A 172 -2.48 6.25 7.14
C HIS A 172 -2.87 6.87 8.49
N LEU A 173 -2.24 7.99 8.86
CA LEU A 173 -2.45 8.66 10.15
C LEU A 173 -3.92 8.99 10.48
N PHE A 174 -4.78 9.09 9.46
CA PHE A 174 -6.20 9.44 9.58
C PHE A 174 -7.16 8.29 9.23
N GLN A 175 -6.65 7.08 8.94
CA GLN A 175 -7.45 5.89 8.63
C GLN A 175 -6.73 4.67 9.22
N ARG A 176 -7.21 4.20 10.38
CA ARG A 176 -6.45 3.29 11.25
C ARG A 176 -7.19 2.00 11.61
N ASP A 177 -8.51 2.10 11.82
CA ASP A 177 -9.31 1.07 12.50
C ASP A 177 -9.15 -0.33 11.89
N LYS A 178 -9.30 -0.46 10.57
CA LYS A 178 -9.24 -1.76 9.90
C LYS A 178 -7.89 -2.45 10.12
N VAL A 179 -6.80 -1.74 9.86
CA VAL A 179 -5.44 -2.31 9.89
C VAL A 179 -4.93 -2.51 11.32
N GLU A 180 -5.29 -1.64 12.26
CA GLU A 180 -4.85 -1.76 13.65
C GLU A 180 -5.73 -2.68 14.51
N MET A 181 -7.03 -2.86 14.18
CA MET A 181 -7.96 -3.64 15.01
C MET A 181 -8.41 -4.96 14.38
N GLN A 182 -8.75 -4.96 13.08
CA GLN A 182 -9.40 -6.12 12.46
C GLN A 182 -8.39 -7.08 11.83
N LEU A 183 -7.44 -6.55 11.06
CA LEU A 183 -6.50 -7.38 10.31
C LEU A 183 -5.47 -8.15 11.17
N PRO A 184 -5.02 -7.68 12.35
CA PRO A 184 -4.13 -8.48 13.20
C PRO A 184 -4.77 -9.81 13.62
N GLU A 185 -6.08 -9.82 13.89
CA GLU A 185 -6.80 -11.04 14.24
C GLU A 185 -6.84 -12.03 13.05
N LEU A 186 -7.07 -11.53 11.83
CA LEU A 186 -7.02 -12.37 10.61
C LEU A 186 -5.62 -12.93 10.36
N TYR A 187 -4.58 -12.12 10.56
CA TYR A 187 -3.20 -12.59 10.46
C TYR A 187 -2.93 -13.75 11.42
N HIS A 188 -3.32 -13.63 12.69
CA HIS A 188 -3.12 -14.68 13.68
C HIS A 188 -3.98 -15.94 13.44
N LYS A 189 -5.21 -15.79 12.94
CA LYS A 189 -6.14 -16.92 12.73
C LYS A 189 -5.91 -17.68 11.43
N ILE A 190 -5.68 -16.96 10.33
CA ILE A 190 -5.68 -17.53 8.97
C ILE A 190 -4.44 -17.15 8.15
N GLY A 191 -3.51 -16.38 8.71
CA GLY A 191 -2.22 -16.07 8.07
C GLY A 191 -2.27 -15.00 6.98
N VAL A 192 -3.38 -14.26 6.85
CA VAL A 192 -3.55 -13.19 5.85
C VAL A 192 -2.65 -12.00 6.17
N GLY A 193 -1.78 -11.62 5.23
CA GLY A 193 -0.93 -10.44 5.34
C GLY A 193 -1.64 -9.14 4.93
N VAL A 194 -1.08 -7.99 5.30
CA VAL A 194 -1.61 -6.68 4.92
C VAL A 194 -0.67 -5.96 3.97
N VAL A 195 -1.20 -5.54 2.82
CA VAL A 195 -0.54 -4.56 1.93
C VAL A 195 -1.31 -3.26 2.04
N SER A 196 -0.72 -2.22 2.63
CA SER A 196 -1.47 -0.98 2.83
C SER A 196 -1.36 -0.02 1.65
N TRP A 197 -2.37 0.82 1.43
CA TRP A 197 -2.39 1.84 0.38
C TRP A 197 -2.76 3.24 0.88
N SER A 198 -2.46 4.24 0.06
CA SER A 198 -2.59 5.68 0.36
C SER A 198 -1.96 6.11 1.70
N PRO A 199 -0.67 5.78 1.97
CA PRO A 199 -0.01 6.16 3.22
C PRO A 199 0.04 7.68 3.47
N LEU A 200 -0.06 8.46 2.40
CA LEU A 200 -0.09 9.93 2.44
C LEU A 200 -1.49 10.52 2.22
N ALA A 201 -2.54 9.69 2.29
CA ALA A 201 -3.93 10.08 2.05
C ALA A 201 -4.09 10.91 0.77
N CYS A 202 -3.69 10.36 -0.38
CA CYS A 202 -3.68 11.06 -1.68
C CYS A 202 -2.82 12.34 -1.73
N GLY A 203 -1.85 12.49 -0.83
CA GLY A 203 -0.97 13.65 -0.73
C GLY A 203 -1.39 14.67 0.33
N ILE A 204 -2.50 14.45 1.04
CA ILE A 204 -2.98 15.32 2.12
C ILE A 204 -1.92 15.45 3.22
N ILE A 205 -1.29 14.33 3.58
CA ILE A 205 -0.35 14.24 4.70
C ILE A 205 0.99 14.94 4.40
N THR A 206 1.25 15.34 3.15
CA THR A 206 2.49 16.10 2.86
C THR A 206 2.41 17.57 3.31
N GLY A 207 1.26 18.04 3.80
CA GLY A 207 1.04 19.45 4.17
C GLY A 207 0.90 20.41 2.98
N LYS A 208 0.93 19.92 1.73
CA LYS A 208 0.91 20.77 0.52
C LYS A 208 -0.39 21.56 0.34
N TYR A 209 -1.42 21.24 1.12
CA TYR A 209 -2.75 21.84 1.01
C TYR A 209 -3.06 22.87 2.09
N ASP A 210 -2.08 23.24 2.92
CA ASP A 210 -2.28 24.22 3.99
C ASP A 210 -2.79 25.57 3.48
N ASN A 211 -2.32 25.98 2.30
CA ASN A 211 -2.65 27.26 1.66
C ASN A 211 -3.50 27.10 0.40
N GLY A 212 -4.40 26.11 0.38
CA GLY A 212 -5.30 25.84 -0.74
C GLY A 212 -4.86 24.68 -1.64
N ILE A 213 -5.34 24.64 -2.88
CA ILE A 213 -5.10 23.51 -3.80
C ILE A 213 -4.03 23.87 -4.84
N PRO A 214 -2.80 23.32 -4.76
CA PRO A 214 -1.79 23.57 -5.78
C PRO A 214 -2.21 23.02 -7.14
N GLU A 215 -1.88 23.73 -8.22
CA GLU A 215 -2.29 23.40 -9.60
C GLU A 215 -1.74 22.05 -10.09
N SER A 216 -0.54 21.66 -9.66
CA SER A 216 0.09 20.38 -10.02
C SER A 216 -0.33 19.21 -9.12
N SER A 217 -1.19 19.46 -8.14
CA SER A 217 -1.57 18.45 -7.13
C SER A 217 -2.62 17.46 -7.66
N ARG A 218 -2.77 16.31 -7.00
CA ARG A 218 -3.83 15.35 -7.37
C ARG A 218 -5.24 15.95 -7.26
N ALA A 219 -5.45 16.87 -6.33
CA ALA A 219 -6.75 17.49 -6.05
C ALA A 219 -7.17 18.57 -7.07
N SER A 220 -6.26 19.02 -7.94
CA SER A 220 -6.60 19.93 -9.05
C SER A 220 -7.11 19.18 -10.30
N LEU A 221 -6.91 17.86 -10.37
CA LEU A 221 -7.34 17.04 -11.50
C LEU A 221 -8.87 17.00 -11.59
N LYS A 222 -9.43 17.16 -12.80
CA LYS A 222 -10.89 17.24 -13.03
C LYS A 222 -11.68 16.07 -12.43
N SER A 223 -11.14 14.85 -12.48
CA SER A 223 -11.79 13.65 -11.94
C SER A 223 -11.67 13.47 -10.41
N TYR A 224 -10.98 14.40 -9.73
CA TYR A 224 -10.69 14.33 -8.29
C TYR A 224 -11.38 15.43 -7.49
N GLN A 225 -12.52 15.93 -7.98
CA GLN A 225 -13.33 16.93 -7.28
C GLN A 225 -13.71 16.48 -5.86
N TRP A 226 -14.01 15.19 -5.67
CA TRP A 226 -14.26 14.60 -4.35
C TRP A 226 -13.08 14.78 -3.37
N LEU A 227 -11.83 14.73 -3.86
CA LEU A 227 -10.64 14.91 -3.04
C LEU A 227 -10.48 16.38 -2.66
N LYS A 228 -10.75 17.29 -3.59
CA LYS A 228 -10.78 18.73 -3.33
C LYS A 228 -11.82 19.08 -2.26
N GLU A 229 -13.03 18.54 -2.36
CA GLU A 229 -14.09 18.72 -1.36
C GLU A 229 -13.68 18.16 0.01
N LYS A 230 -13.08 16.97 0.03
CA LYS A 230 -12.55 16.38 1.28
C LYS A 230 -11.49 17.28 1.92
N ILE A 231 -10.57 17.85 1.14
CA ILE A 231 -9.51 18.74 1.65
C ILE A 231 -10.09 20.04 2.21
N LEU A 232 -11.05 20.64 1.51
CA LEU A 232 -11.67 21.92 1.89
C LEU A 232 -12.74 21.79 2.99
N SER A 233 -13.18 20.57 3.30
CA SER A 233 -14.12 20.29 4.39
C SER A 233 -13.58 20.72 5.76
N GLU A 234 -14.47 20.82 6.74
CA GLU A 234 -14.09 21.09 8.14
C GLU A 234 -13.11 20.03 8.68
N ASP A 235 -13.36 18.75 8.41
CA ASP A 235 -12.48 17.67 8.82
C ASP A 235 -11.13 17.71 8.11
N GLY A 236 -11.11 18.09 6.82
CA GLY A 236 -9.88 18.33 6.08
C GLY A 236 -9.02 19.42 6.71
N ARG A 237 -9.64 20.53 7.13
CA ARG A 237 -8.94 21.62 7.84
C ARG A 237 -8.43 21.19 9.22
N LYS A 238 -9.21 20.41 9.98
CA LYS A 238 -8.76 19.80 11.25
C LYS A 238 -7.56 18.88 11.05
N GLN A 239 -7.55 18.10 9.96
CA GLN A 239 -6.40 17.28 9.58
C GLN A 239 -5.17 18.13 9.28
N GLN A 240 -5.30 19.22 8.51
CA GLN A 240 -4.18 20.14 8.24
C GLN A 240 -3.60 20.75 9.51
N ALA A 241 -4.43 21.14 10.49
CA ALA A 241 -3.95 21.64 11.78
C ALA A 241 -3.08 20.59 12.52
N LYS A 242 -3.54 19.33 12.57
CA LYS A 242 -2.76 18.23 13.15
C LYS A 242 -1.46 17.97 12.39
N LEU A 243 -1.43 18.16 11.06
CA LEU A 243 -0.21 18.02 10.27
C LEU A 243 0.84 19.07 10.63
N LYS A 244 0.45 20.29 11.03
CA LYS A 244 1.38 21.31 11.55
C LYS A 244 2.06 20.84 12.83
N GLU A 245 1.29 20.31 13.78
CA GLU A 245 1.85 19.74 15.01
C GLU A 245 2.77 18.54 14.73
N LEU A 246 2.40 17.65 13.81
CA LEU A 246 3.23 16.52 13.40
C LEU A 246 4.53 16.96 12.69
N THR A 247 4.54 18.13 12.07
CA THR A 247 5.72 18.69 11.40
C THR A 247 6.83 18.94 12.41
N HIS A 248 6.50 19.41 13.62
CA HIS A 248 7.48 19.58 14.69
C HIS A 248 8.12 18.25 15.12
N ILE A 249 7.37 17.16 15.10
CA ILE A 249 7.94 15.82 15.34
C ILE A 249 8.88 15.43 14.19
N ALA A 250 8.48 15.67 12.95
CA ALA A 250 9.30 15.35 11.77
C ALA A 250 10.64 16.11 11.79
N GLU A 251 10.61 17.41 12.10
CA GLU A 251 11.78 18.27 12.27
C GLU A 251 12.72 17.75 13.36
N ARG A 252 12.18 17.40 14.54
CA ARG A 252 12.93 16.82 15.66
C ARG A 252 13.63 15.51 15.28
N LEU A 253 13.05 14.72 14.36
CA LEU A 253 13.63 13.47 13.87
C LEU A 253 14.51 13.66 12.62
N SER A 254 14.65 14.90 12.15
CA SER A 254 15.37 15.28 10.93
C SER A 254 14.87 14.50 9.71
N CYS A 255 13.55 14.52 9.50
CA CYS A 255 12.89 13.90 8.36
C CYS A 255 11.74 14.77 7.85
N THR A 256 11.23 14.46 6.67
CA THR A 256 10.04 15.12 6.13
C THR A 256 8.77 14.51 6.72
N LEU A 257 7.66 15.27 6.70
CA LEU A 257 6.36 14.75 7.14
C LEU A 257 5.89 13.52 6.33
N PRO A 258 6.09 13.46 5.00
CA PRO A 258 5.86 12.23 4.23
C PRO A 258 6.69 11.03 4.73
N GLN A 259 7.98 11.23 5.02
CA GLN A 259 8.84 10.18 5.54
C GLN A 259 8.37 9.69 6.91
N LEU A 260 8.00 10.61 7.81
CA LEU A 260 7.44 10.27 9.11
C LEU A 260 6.16 9.41 8.97
N ALA A 261 5.23 9.82 8.12
CA ALA A 261 3.96 9.14 7.92
C ALA A 261 4.12 7.73 7.33
N ILE A 262 4.98 7.57 6.32
CA ILE A 262 5.26 6.27 5.72
C ILE A 262 5.98 5.34 6.71
N ALA A 263 6.97 5.86 7.43
CA ALA A 263 7.66 5.10 8.48
C ALA A 263 6.70 4.68 9.60
N TRP A 264 5.76 5.55 9.98
CA TRP A 264 4.72 5.26 10.96
C TRP A 264 3.79 4.13 10.49
N CYS A 265 3.46 4.07 9.19
CA CYS A 265 2.69 2.95 8.63
C CYS A 265 3.50 1.65 8.73
N LEU A 266 4.78 1.70 8.37
CA LEU A 266 5.72 0.57 8.40
C LEU A 266 6.10 0.09 9.81
N ARG A 267 5.75 0.86 10.86
CA ARG A 267 5.98 0.47 12.26
C ARG A 267 5.06 -0.68 12.69
N ASN A 268 3.89 -0.80 12.07
CA ASN A 268 2.91 -1.82 12.41
C ASN A 268 3.40 -3.17 11.87
N GLU A 269 3.66 -4.13 12.76
CA GLU A 269 4.19 -5.45 12.39
C GLU A 269 3.24 -6.24 11.48
N GLY A 270 1.93 -5.98 11.54
CA GLY A 270 0.94 -6.57 10.65
C GLY A 270 1.01 -6.04 9.21
N VAL A 271 1.55 -4.84 9.01
CA VAL A 271 1.75 -4.25 7.68
C VAL A 271 2.97 -4.87 7.04
N SER A 272 2.71 -5.69 6.02
CA SER A 272 3.76 -6.39 5.28
C SER A 272 4.52 -5.44 4.36
N SER A 273 3.80 -4.51 3.72
CA SER A 273 4.38 -3.49 2.87
C SER A 273 3.38 -2.34 2.60
N VAL A 274 3.88 -1.20 2.14
CA VAL A 274 3.13 0.06 1.96
C VAL A 274 3.25 0.54 0.51
N LEU A 275 2.12 0.68 -0.18
CA LEU A 275 2.00 1.19 -1.55
C LEU A 275 2.27 2.68 -1.63
N LEU A 276 3.39 3.04 -2.27
CA LEU A 276 3.73 4.42 -2.57
C LEU A 276 3.09 4.87 -3.89
N GLY A 277 2.57 6.09 -3.90
CA GLY A 277 2.10 6.76 -5.11
C GLY A 277 2.82 8.10 -5.27
N THR A 278 3.49 8.29 -6.39
CA THR A 278 4.36 9.46 -6.64
C THR A 278 4.22 9.96 -8.07
N SER A 279 4.17 11.27 -8.26
CA SER A 279 4.03 11.89 -9.58
C SER A 279 5.35 12.41 -10.16
N ASN A 280 6.46 12.32 -9.42
CA ASN A 280 7.79 12.67 -9.92
C ASN A 280 8.91 11.94 -9.14
N PRO A 281 10.13 11.85 -9.71
CA PRO A 281 11.28 11.18 -9.08
C PRO A 281 11.64 11.70 -7.69
N ALA A 282 11.58 13.02 -7.46
CA ALA A 282 11.97 13.62 -6.18
C ALA A 282 11.09 13.12 -5.03
N GLN A 283 9.77 13.04 -5.25
CA GLN A 283 8.83 12.47 -4.28
C GLN A 283 9.13 11.01 -3.97
N LEU A 284 9.51 10.21 -4.98
CA LEU A 284 9.84 8.80 -4.77
C LEU A 284 11.11 8.65 -3.94
N THR A 285 12.17 9.36 -4.30
CA THR A 285 13.42 9.36 -3.54
C THR A 285 13.21 9.83 -2.10
N GLU A 286 12.40 10.87 -1.89
CA GLU A 286 12.01 11.34 -0.55
C GLU A 286 11.29 10.22 0.23
N ASN A 287 10.26 9.62 -0.37
CA ASN A 287 9.45 8.59 0.28
C ASN A 287 10.27 7.33 0.62
N LEU A 288 11.20 6.92 -0.24
CA LEU A 288 12.14 5.83 0.02
C LEU A 288 13.08 6.15 1.19
N GLY A 289 13.30 7.42 1.52
CA GLY A 289 14.03 7.83 2.73
C GLY A 289 13.34 7.43 4.04
N ALA A 290 12.03 7.10 4.03
CA ALA A 290 11.29 6.77 5.24
C ALA A 290 11.83 5.54 6.01
N ILE A 291 12.57 4.62 5.36
CA ILE A 291 13.21 3.50 6.08
C ILE A 291 14.24 3.98 7.10
N GLN A 292 14.91 5.10 6.82
CA GLN A 292 15.89 5.66 7.74
C GLN A 292 15.21 6.29 8.97
N VAL A 293 13.92 6.59 8.87
CA VAL A 293 13.09 7.13 9.96
C VAL A 293 12.50 6.04 10.82
N LEU A 294 12.22 4.85 10.27
CA LEU A 294 11.58 3.75 10.99
C LEU A 294 12.24 3.41 12.35
N PRO A 295 13.58 3.25 12.45
CA PRO A 295 14.23 3.00 13.74
C PRO A 295 14.10 4.15 14.77
N LYS A 296 13.81 5.36 14.29
CA LYS A 296 13.66 6.57 15.13
C LYS A 296 12.25 6.67 15.73
N ILE A 297 11.27 5.91 15.24
CA ILE A 297 9.91 5.87 15.79
C ILE A 297 9.88 5.01 17.05
N THR A 298 10.37 5.59 18.15
CA THR A 298 10.31 4.98 19.49
C THR A 298 8.87 4.95 20.02
N ALA A 299 8.64 4.23 21.11
CA ALA A 299 7.35 4.22 21.80
C ALA A 299 6.89 5.63 22.21
N ASN A 300 7.82 6.50 22.63
CA ASN A 300 7.52 7.89 22.99
C ASN A 300 7.09 8.70 21.78
N VAL A 301 7.80 8.58 20.65
CA VAL A 301 7.42 9.24 19.38
C VAL A 301 6.05 8.75 18.91
N ALA A 302 5.80 7.44 18.96
CA ALA A 302 4.51 6.88 18.60
C ALA A 302 3.38 7.40 19.51
N SER A 303 3.63 7.53 20.81
CA SER A 303 2.68 8.11 21.77
C SER A 303 2.40 9.60 21.49
N ASP A 304 3.43 10.39 21.18
CA ASP A 304 3.26 11.80 20.81
C ASP A 304 2.39 11.95 19.54
N ILE A 305 2.64 11.10 18.54
CA ILE A 305 1.82 11.04 17.32
C ILE A 305 0.37 10.67 17.67
N ASP A 306 0.16 9.65 18.50
CA ASP A 306 -1.19 9.24 18.92
C ASP A 306 -1.94 10.36 19.67
N LYS A 307 -1.26 11.14 20.51
CA LYS A 307 -1.84 12.29 21.22
C LYS A 307 -2.31 13.38 20.25
N ILE A 308 -1.46 13.76 19.28
CA ILE A 308 -1.82 14.78 18.28
C ILE A 308 -2.99 14.29 17.41
N LEU A 309 -2.94 13.02 16.99
CA LEU A 309 -3.98 12.48 16.13
C LEU A 309 -5.30 12.28 16.86
N GLY A 310 -5.27 11.92 18.14
CA GLY A 310 -6.46 11.73 18.97
C GLY A 310 -7.44 10.67 18.41
N ASN A 311 -6.94 9.74 17.61
CA ASN A 311 -7.75 8.77 16.85
C ASN A 311 -7.22 7.34 16.98
N ARG A 312 -6.47 7.06 18.05
CA ARG A 312 -6.00 5.70 18.31
C ARG A 312 -7.22 4.77 18.42
N PRO A 313 -7.30 3.70 17.62
CA PRO A 313 -8.40 2.75 17.72
C PRO A 313 -8.38 2.05 19.09
N HIS A 314 -9.55 1.81 19.66
CA HIS A 314 -9.70 1.10 20.93
C HIS A 314 -10.53 -0.18 20.73
N SER A 315 -10.18 -1.24 21.45
CA SER A 315 -11.04 -2.43 21.53
C SER A 315 -12.19 -2.15 22.50
N LYS A 316 -13.38 -2.69 22.23
CA LYS A 316 -14.46 -2.70 23.25
C LYS A 316 -14.03 -3.36 24.56
N LYS A 317 -12.97 -4.18 24.56
CA LYS A 317 -12.39 -4.79 25.77
C LYS A 317 -11.66 -3.80 26.69
N ASP A 318 -11.32 -2.61 26.21
CA ASP A 318 -10.52 -1.64 26.98
C ASP A 318 -11.37 -0.74 27.91
N TYR A 319 -12.70 -0.89 27.90
CA TYR A 319 -13.63 -0.13 28.75
C TYR A 319 -13.92 -0.78 30.12
N HIS A 320 -13.29 -1.91 30.43
CA HIS A 320 -13.42 -2.62 31.71
C HIS A 320 -12.14 -2.54 32.54
N HIS A 321 -11.64 -1.33 32.80
CA HIS A 321 -10.69 -1.05 33.88
C HIS A 321 -10.97 0.34 34.46
#